data_AF-A0A8C3PZR0-F1
#
_entry.id   AF-A0A8C3PZR0-F1
#
_cell.length_a   1.000
_cell.length_b   1.000
_cell.length_c   1.000
_cell.angle_alpha   90.00
_cell.angle_beta   90.00
_cell.angle_gamma   90.00
#
_symmetry.space_group_name_H-M   'P 1'
#
loop_
_entity.id
_entity.type
_entity.pdbx_description
1 polymer ?
#
loop_
_entity_poly.entity_id
_entity_poly.type
_entity_poly.pdbx_seq_one_letter_code
_entity_poly.pdbx_strand_id
1 'polypeptide(L)'
;MSFEAHQLTVPCIKWLGLLPSDIKRLNIREDVLIPFTKQDQNKLASLQKRPYIACQPVWKKEVCTNLSPISYFHRANPITCSPVPSYSYKLSV
;
A
#
# COMPACT_ATOMS: atom_id res chain seq x y z
N MET A 1 27.00 6.75 17.68
CA MET A 1 26.09 5.71 18.21
C MET A 1 25.38 4.99 17.06
N SER A 2 26.07 4.14 16.30
CA SER A 2 25.48 3.41 15.17
C SER A 2 26.13 2.04 14.91
N PHE A 3 26.66 1.41 15.98
CA PHE A 3 27.36 0.13 15.90
C PHE A 3 26.41 -1.06 15.68
N GLU A 4 25.12 -0.93 16.04
CA GLU A 4 24.13 -2.02 16.00
C GLU A 4 23.11 -1.92 14.85
N ALA A 5 23.32 -1.05 13.85
CA ALA A 5 22.33 -0.83 12.79
C ALA A 5 22.01 -2.10 11.97
N HIS A 6 22.95 -3.04 11.89
CA HIS A 6 22.77 -4.31 11.17
C HIS A 6 21.84 -5.29 11.90
N GLN A 7 21.66 -5.12 13.21
CA GLN A 7 20.78 -5.96 14.02
C GLN A 7 19.33 -5.44 14.09
N LEU A 8 19.04 -4.28 13.48
CA LEU A 8 17.69 -3.70 13.44
C LEU A 8 16.81 -4.31 12.33
N THR A 9 17.40 -5.09 11.42
CA THR A 9 16.64 -5.73 10.34
C THR A 9 16.03 -7.03 10.84
N VAL A 10 14.71 -7.19 10.68
CA VAL A 10 14.03 -8.45 10.98
C VAL A 10 13.84 -9.21 9.66
N PRO A 11 14.63 -10.28 9.41
CA PRO A 11 14.67 -10.94 8.09
C PRO A 11 13.38 -11.69 7.74
N CYS A 12 12.53 -11.99 8.73
CA CYS A 12 11.31 -12.78 8.56
C CYS A 12 10.01 -11.95 8.59
N ILE A 13 10.09 -10.64 8.31
CA ILE A 13 8.89 -9.81 8.21
C ILE A 13 8.02 -10.30 7.04
N LYS A 14 6.74 -10.49 7.31
CA LYS A 14 5.71 -10.77 6.30
C LYS A 14 4.89 -9.51 6.05
N TRP A 15 4.62 -9.24 4.78
CA TRP A 15 3.70 -8.20 4.37
C TRP A 15 2.27 -8.74 4.45
N LEU A 16 1.44 -8.13 5.31
CA LEU A 16 0.02 -8.47 5.44
C LEU A 16 -0.88 -7.48 4.69
N GLY A 17 -0.29 -6.47 4.05
CA GLY A 17 -1.02 -5.49 3.26
C GLY A 17 -1.44 -6.04 1.89
N LEU A 18 -2.19 -5.22 1.16
CA LEU A 18 -2.63 -5.55 -0.20
C LEU A 18 -1.44 -5.70 -1.15
N LEU A 19 -1.51 -6.71 -2.00
CA LEU A 19 -0.63 -6.88 -3.15
C LEU A 19 -1.28 -6.30 -4.41
N PRO A 20 -0.49 -5.86 -5.40
CA PRO A 20 -1.03 -5.45 -6.70
C PRO A 20 -1.92 -6.51 -7.36
N SER A 21 -1.59 -7.80 -7.24
CA SER A 21 -2.42 -8.90 -7.74
C SER A 21 -3.79 -9.01 -7.04
N ASP A 22 -3.90 -8.54 -5.79
CA ASP A 22 -5.16 -8.57 -5.04
C ASP A 22 -6.21 -7.63 -5.63
N ILE A 23 -5.82 -6.54 -6.30
CA ILE A 23 -6.77 -5.61 -6.92
C ILE A 23 -7.65 -6.33 -7.95
N LYS A 24 -7.05 -7.21 -8.76
CA LYS A 24 -7.77 -8.04 -9.74
C LYS A 24 -8.59 -9.14 -9.04
N ARG A 25 -7.99 -9.81 -8.06
CA ARG A 25 -8.64 -10.91 -7.32
C ARG A 25 -9.88 -10.45 -6.55
N LEU A 26 -9.85 -9.24 -5.99
CA LEU A 26 -10.93 -8.64 -5.22
C LEU A 26 -11.94 -7.89 -6.10
N ASN A 27 -11.74 -7.86 -7.43
CA ASN A 27 -12.60 -7.18 -8.39
C ASN A 27 -12.87 -5.71 -8.02
N ILE A 28 -11.83 -4.99 -7.61
CA ILE A 28 -11.95 -3.58 -7.27
C ILE A 28 -12.24 -2.81 -8.55
N ARG A 29 -13.29 -1.98 -8.53
CA ARG A 29 -13.71 -1.21 -9.70
C ARG A 29 -12.62 -0.24 -10.14
N GLU A 30 -12.38 -0.12 -11.44
CA GLU A 30 -11.30 0.72 -11.98
C GLU A 30 -11.53 2.22 -11.78
N ASP A 31 -12.79 2.65 -11.70
CA ASP A 31 -13.16 4.06 -11.56
C ASP A 31 -12.83 4.64 -10.18
N VAL A 32 -12.68 3.80 -9.16
CA VAL A 32 -12.29 4.24 -7.81
C VAL A 32 -10.77 4.20 -7.59
N LEU A 33 -10.02 3.74 -8.59
CA LEU A 33 -8.60 3.57 -8.47
C LEU A 33 -7.83 4.81 -8.91
N ILE A 34 -6.76 5.10 -8.18
CA ILE A 34 -5.97 6.32 -8.40
C ILE A 34 -4.79 6.00 -9.32
N PRO A 35 -4.68 6.70 -10.46
CA PRO A 35 -3.61 6.45 -11.40
C PRO A 35 -2.25 6.77 -10.78
N PHE A 36 -1.23 5.98 -11.12
CA PHE A 36 0.15 6.28 -10.74
C PHE A 36 0.60 7.61 -11.35
N THR A 37 1.28 8.40 -10.53
CA THR A 37 2.00 9.58 -10.99
C THR A 37 3.33 9.19 -11.61
N LYS A 38 3.99 10.14 -12.29
CA LYS A 38 5.36 9.93 -12.79
C LYS A 38 6.35 9.60 -11.66
N GLN A 39 6.14 10.17 -10.47
CA GLN A 39 6.97 9.91 -9.31
C GLN A 39 6.82 8.47 -8.82
N ASP A 40 5.60 7.94 -8.82
CA ASP A 40 5.33 6.54 -8.45
C ASP A 40 6.02 5.58 -9.42
N GLN A 41 5.96 5.85 -10.72
CA GLN A 41 6.65 5.07 -11.75
C GLN A 41 8.18 5.09 -11.54
N ASN A 42 8.76 6.25 -11.28
CA ASN A 42 10.19 6.38 -11.02
C ASN A 42 10.59 5.63 -9.74
N LYS A 43 9.76 5.69 -8.69
CA LYS A 43 9.97 4.95 -7.44
C LYS A 43 9.90 3.45 -7.68
N LEU A 44 8.92 2.98 -8.45
CA LEU A 44 8.78 1.57 -8.82
C LEU A 44 10.02 1.07 -9.58
N ALA A 45 10.49 1.83 -10.57
CA ALA A 45 11.71 1.52 -11.31
C ALA A 45 12.96 1.48 -10.42
N SER A 46 13.05 2.37 -9.43
CA SER A 46 14.14 2.34 -8.44
C SER A 46 14.07 1.12 -7.51
N LEU A 47 12.85 0.69 -7.16
CA LEU A 47 12.59 -0.43 -6.25
C LEU A 47 12.90 -1.78 -6.90
N GLN A 48 12.58 -1.94 -8.18
CA GLN A 48 12.91 -3.15 -8.96
C GLN A 48 14.42 -3.44 -9.01
N LYS A 49 15.27 -2.40 -8.90
CA LYS A 49 16.73 -2.53 -8.90
C LYS A 49 17.32 -2.92 -7.55
N ARG A 50 16.53 -2.91 -6.47
CA ARG A 50 17.01 -3.22 -5.12
C ARG A 50 17.27 -4.72 -5.00
N PRO A 51 18.37 -5.14 -4.35
CA PRO A 51 18.75 -6.56 -4.25
C PRO A 51 17.67 -7.42 -3.57
N TYR A 52 17.00 -6.90 -2.53
CA TYR A 52 15.94 -7.63 -1.82
C TYR A 52 14.65 -7.83 -2.65
N ILE A 53 14.44 -7.06 -3.71
CA ILE A 53 13.35 -7.29 -4.67
C ILE A 53 13.84 -8.20 -5.79
N ALA A 54 15.05 -7.95 -6.30
CA ALA A 54 15.63 -8.73 -7.40
C ALA A 54 15.82 -10.22 -7.03
N CYS A 55 16.24 -10.51 -5.79
CA CYS A 55 16.47 -11.86 -5.29
C CYS A 55 15.20 -12.58 -4.81
N GLN A 56 14.04 -11.90 -4.79
CA GLN A 56 12.79 -12.48 -4.33
C GLN A 56 11.76 -12.52 -5.46
N PRO A 57 11.56 -13.68 -6.12
CA PRO A 57 10.76 -13.76 -7.34
C PRO A 57 9.29 -13.37 -7.14
N VAL A 58 8.72 -13.63 -5.96
CA VAL A 58 7.35 -13.22 -5.61
C VAL A 58 7.23 -11.69 -5.60
N TRP A 59 8.16 -11.01 -4.92
CA TRP A 59 8.20 -9.55 -4.87
C TRP A 59 8.51 -8.93 -6.22
N LYS A 60 9.45 -9.51 -6.97
CA LYS A 60 9.75 -9.09 -8.34
C LYS A 60 8.52 -9.20 -9.23
N LYS A 61 7.73 -10.27 -9.10
CA LYS A 61 6.48 -10.43 -9.83
C LYS A 61 5.52 -9.31 -9.46
N GLU A 62 5.18 -9.13 -8.19
CA GLU A 62 4.20 -8.12 -7.74
C GLU A 62 4.58 -6.69 -8.16
N VAL A 63 5.86 -6.33 -8.05
CA VAL A 63 6.36 -4.98 -8.40
C VAL A 63 6.52 -4.79 -9.92
N CYS A 64 6.71 -5.86 -10.69
CA CYS A 64 6.85 -5.79 -12.16
C CYS A 64 5.50 -6.00 -12.88
N THR A 65 4.52 -6.63 -12.23
CA THR A 65 3.16 -6.73 -12.75
C THR A 65 2.55 -5.35 -12.88
N ASN A 66 2.21 -5.00 -14.13
CA ASN A 66 1.52 -3.79 -14.59
C ASN A 66 2.40 -2.57 -14.90
N LEU A 67 3.33 -2.75 -15.84
CA LEU A 67 3.76 -1.68 -16.77
C LEU A 67 2.82 -1.53 -17.99
N SER A 68 1.58 -2.05 -17.92
CA SER A 68 0.48 -1.67 -18.81
C SER A 68 -0.37 -0.57 -18.13
N PRO A 69 -1.08 0.31 -18.87
CA PRO A 69 -1.58 1.63 -18.41
C PRO A 69 -2.65 1.67 -17.31
N ILE A 70 -2.81 0.60 -16.52
CA ILE A 70 -3.87 0.41 -15.55
C ILE A 70 -3.17 0.13 -14.22
N SER A 71 -2.73 1.21 -13.57
CA SER A 71 -1.87 1.21 -12.38
C SER A 71 -2.49 2.13 -11.33
N TYR A 72 -2.86 1.54 -10.19
CA TYR A 72 -4.06 1.97 -9.47
C TYR A 72 -3.91 1.74 -7.95
N PHE A 73 -3.92 2.81 -7.15
CA PHE A 73 -3.94 2.77 -5.68
C PHE A 73 -5.32 3.14 -5.13
N HIS A 74 -5.74 2.52 -4.02
CA HIS A 74 -6.91 2.92 -3.25
C HIS A 74 -6.49 3.93 -2.17
N ARG A 75 -6.69 5.24 -2.39
CA ARG A 75 -6.61 6.22 -1.30
C ARG A 75 -7.99 6.26 -0.65
N ALA A 76 -8.03 6.14 0.66
CA ALA A 76 -9.24 6.41 1.42
C ALA A 76 -9.76 7.81 1.03
N ASN A 77 -11.01 7.86 0.58
CA ASN A 77 -11.79 9.08 0.45
C ASN A 77 -11.72 9.81 1.80
N PRO A 78 -11.39 11.11 1.88
CA PRO A 78 -11.62 11.88 3.09
C PRO A 78 -13.13 11.89 3.31
N ILE A 79 -13.60 10.92 4.09
CA ILE A 79 -14.96 10.92 4.62
C ILE A 79 -15.12 12.29 5.26
N THR A 80 -16.03 13.05 4.69
CA THR A 80 -16.56 14.28 5.23
C THR A 80 -16.73 14.10 6.73
N CYS A 81 -16.08 14.95 7.53
CA CYS A 81 -16.40 15.10 8.93
C CYS A 81 -17.84 15.63 9.03
N SER A 82 -18.83 14.75 8.94
CA SER A 82 -20.16 15.05 9.45
C SER A 82 -20.06 15.03 10.98
N PRO A 83 -20.59 16.05 11.67
CA PRO A 83 -20.56 16.10 13.13
C PRO A 83 -21.30 14.90 13.71
N VAL A 84 -20.61 14.17 14.58
CA VAL A 84 -21.16 13.09 15.38
C VAL A 84 -22.31 13.64 16.23
N PRO A 85 -23.53 13.08 16.20
CA PRO A 85 -24.59 13.53 17.09
C PRO A 85 -24.26 13.14 18.53
N SER A 86 -24.11 14.14 19.40
CA SER A 86 -23.93 14.00 20.84
C SER A 86 -25.19 13.38 21.45
N TYR A 87 -25.17 12.07 21.71
CA TYR A 87 -26.19 11.45 22.55
C TYR A 87 -25.91 11.79 24.02
N SER A 88 -26.62 12.79 24.54
CA SER A 88 -26.73 13.03 25.98
C SER A 88 -27.60 11.95 26.59
N TYR A 89 -26.98 10.97 27.24
CA TYR A 89 -27.67 10.12 28.21
C TYR A 89 -28.06 10.98 29.41
N LYS A 90 -29.35 11.33 29.52
CA LYS A 90 -29.93 11.76 30.80
C LYS A 90 -29.92 10.55 31.74
N LEU A 91 -28.95 10.48 32.64
CA LEU A 91 -29.12 9.71 33.88
C LEU A 91 -30.26 10.39 34.65
N SER A 92 -31.42 9.73 34.69
CA SER A 92 -32.45 10.03 35.68
C SER A 92 -32.14 9.18 36.91
N VAL A 93 -31.71 9.83 37.98
CA VAL A 93 -31.78 9.31 39.36
C VAL A 93 -32.52 10.36 40.17
#